data_AF-A0A5M3MP09-F1
#
_entry.id   AF-A0A5M3MP09-F1
#
_cell.length_a   1.000
_cell.length_b   1.000
_cell.length_c   1.000
_cell.angle_alpha   90.00
_cell.angle_beta   90.00
_cell.angle_gamma   90.00
#
_symmetry.space_group_name_H-M   'P 1'
#
loop_
_entity.id
_entity.type
_entity.pdbx_description
1 polymer ?
#
loop_
_entity_poly.entity_id
_entity_poly.type
_entity_poly.pdbx_seq_one_letter_code
_entity_poly.pdbx_strand_id
1 'polypeptide(L)'
;MFLREPARRSSRQATIQSRKSSPKAEPDELILMYPPSGTGALNIMKSDLARLGPSEFLNDTLIEFGLKLWLSELREKNKALADDIHIFSSFFYKKLHNRKDSTEGYQSVRKWTAKFDLFSKKYVIVPINEK
;
A
#
# COMPACT_ATOMS: atom_id res chain seq x y z
N MET A 1 47.03 -17.00 47.73
CA MET A 1 47.98 -15.91 47.44
C MET A 1 49.24 -16.53 46.84
N PHE A 2 49.30 -16.75 45.52
CA PHE A 2 50.53 -16.99 44.76
C PHE A 2 50.30 -16.52 43.32
N LEU A 3 51.30 -15.81 42.79
CA LEU A 3 51.37 -15.08 41.53
C LEU A 3 52.37 -15.78 40.59
N ARG A 4 52.19 -15.57 39.27
CA ARG A 4 53.13 -15.75 38.11
C ARG A 4 53.15 -17.17 37.50
N GLU A 5 53.12 -17.38 36.18
CA GLU A 5 53.58 -16.58 35.01
C GLU A 5 52.85 -17.03 33.70
N PRO A 6 52.77 -16.21 32.64
CA PRO A 6 52.07 -16.55 31.39
C PRO A 6 52.97 -17.22 30.34
N ALA A 7 52.42 -18.21 29.63
CA ALA A 7 53.07 -18.84 28.47
C ALA A 7 52.77 -18.11 27.14
N ARG A 8 53.77 -18.14 26.27
CA ARG A 8 53.99 -17.36 25.04
C ARG A 8 52.95 -17.51 23.91
N ARG A 9 52.73 -16.36 23.24
CA ARG A 9 52.49 -16.08 21.80
C ARG A 9 51.98 -17.22 20.90
N SER A 10 50.79 -17.00 20.32
CA SER A 10 50.54 -17.30 18.91
C SER A 10 49.78 -16.14 18.27
N SER A 11 50.44 -15.44 17.36
CA SER A 11 49.90 -14.34 16.57
C SER A 11 48.92 -14.89 15.52
N ARG A 12 47.61 -14.82 15.79
CA ARG A 12 46.61 -14.94 14.73
C ARG A 12 46.59 -13.63 13.94
N GLN A 13 47.20 -13.65 12.75
CA GLN A 13 46.98 -12.62 11.75
C GLN A 13 45.49 -12.54 11.45
N ALA A 14 44.85 -11.44 11.83
CA ALA A 14 43.51 -11.11 11.41
C ALA A 14 43.58 -10.71 9.93
N THR A 15 43.18 -11.62 9.05
CA THR A 15 42.95 -11.32 7.64
C THR A 15 41.84 -10.28 7.58
N ILE A 16 42.19 -9.03 7.26
CA ILE A 16 41.23 -7.97 6.94
C ILE A 16 40.61 -8.38 5.59
N GLN A 17 39.57 -9.21 5.64
CA GLN A 17 38.68 -9.38 4.51
C GLN A 17 37.94 -8.05 4.36
N SER A 18 38.26 -7.32 3.30
CA SER A 18 37.49 -6.15 2.89
C SER A 18 36.03 -6.59 2.74
N ARG A 19 35.18 -6.11 3.64
CA ARG A 19 33.73 -6.21 3.46
C ARG A 19 33.41 -5.43 2.19
N LYS A 20 33.23 -6.14 1.06
CA LYS A 20 32.56 -5.56 -0.11
C LYS A 20 31.22 -5.04 0.40
N SER A 21 31.07 -3.73 0.46
CA SER A 21 29.80 -3.09 0.74
C SER A 21 28.80 -3.60 -0.29
N SER A 22 27.75 -4.29 0.16
CA SER A 22 26.60 -4.59 -0.67
C SER A 22 26.11 -3.28 -1.31
N PRO A 23 25.75 -3.27 -2.60
CA PRO A 23 25.19 -2.06 -3.21
C PRO A 23 23.98 -1.61 -2.39
N LYS A 24 23.97 -0.33 -1.99
CA LYS A 24 22.80 0.28 -1.37
C LYS A 24 21.65 0.14 -2.36
N ALA A 25 20.53 -0.43 -1.91
CA ALA A 25 19.31 -0.39 -2.71
C ALA A 25 18.99 1.08 -3.03
N GLU A 26 18.82 1.37 -4.32
CA GLU A 26 18.34 2.69 -4.76
C GLU A 26 16.98 2.96 -4.08
N PRO A 27 16.73 4.19 -3.59
CA PRO A 27 15.46 4.54 -2.98
C PRO A 27 14.33 4.44 -4.01
N ASP A 28 13.17 3.96 -3.56
CA ASP A 28 11.97 3.89 -4.42
C ASP A 28 11.52 5.31 -4.78
N GLU A 29 11.23 5.52 -6.06
CA GLU A 29 11.08 6.83 -6.68
C GLU A 29 9.60 7.15 -6.88
N LEU A 30 9.17 8.37 -6.51
CA LEU A 30 7.81 8.83 -6.81
C LEU A 30 7.68 9.11 -8.31
N ILE A 31 6.78 8.39 -8.97
CA ILE A 31 6.49 8.54 -10.40
C ILE A 31 5.34 9.52 -10.64
N LEU A 32 4.25 9.38 -9.87
CA LEU A 32 3.04 10.16 -10.06
C LEU A 32 2.32 10.38 -8.72
N MET A 33 1.74 11.56 -8.56
CA MET A 33 0.77 11.84 -7.51
C MET A 33 -0.61 12.08 -8.14
N TYR A 34 -1.65 11.39 -7.68
CA TYR A 34 -3.00 11.48 -8.26
C TYR A 34 -4.15 11.50 -7.21
N PRO A 35 -5.09 12.47 -7.28
CA PRO A 35 -5.08 13.62 -8.17
C PRO A 35 -3.86 14.53 -7.90
N PRO A 36 -3.46 15.38 -8.87
CA PRO A 36 -2.28 16.24 -8.74
C PRO A 36 -2.33 17.24 -7.58
N SER A 37 -3.54 17.51 -7.07
CA SER A 37 -3.77 18.35 -5.90
C SER A 37 -5.03 17.91 -5.17
N GLY A 38 -5.14 18.30 -3.89
CA GLY A 38 -6.28 17.99 -3.04
C GLY A 38 -6.04 16.86 -2.04
N THR A 39 -7.01 16.66 -1.16
CA THR A 39 -6.95 15.63 -0.12
C THR A 39 -7.15 14.23 -0.70
N GLY A 40 -6.40 13.25 -0.21
CA GLY A 40 -6.54 11.85 -0.63
C GLY A 40 -5.78 11.48 -1.90
N ALA A 41 -4.74 12.26 -2.24
CA ALA A 41 -3.80 11.94 -3.30
C ALA A 41 -3.06 10.62 -3.02
N LEU A 42 -2.93 9.83 -4.08
CA LEU A 42 -2.16 8.59 -4.11
C LEU A 42 -0.79 8.88 -4.69
N ASN A 43 0.24 8.35 -4.04
CA ASN A 43 1.59 8.34 -4.56
C ASN A 43 1.81 7.00 -5.26
N ILE A 44 2.04 7.05 -6.57
CA ILE A 44 2.47 5.91 -7.37
C ILE A 44 3.99 5.95 -7.42
N MET A 45 4.59 4.95 -6.82
CA MET A 45 6.04 4.76 -6.81
C MET A 45 6.49 3.93 -8.01
N LYS A 46 7.79 3.89 -8.24
CA LYS A 46 8.41 3.09 -9.29
C LYS A 46 8.17 1.60 -9.08
N SER A 47 8.15 1.16 -7.83
CA SER A 47 7.75 -0.21 -7.46
C SER A 47 6.30 -0.53 -7.82
N ASP A 48 5.36 0.42 -7.67
CA ASP A 48 3.99 0.25 -8.12
C ASP A 48 3.94 0.12 -9.65
N LEU A 49 4.65 0.99 -10.39
CA LEU A 49 4.70 0.95 -11.84
C LEU A 49 5.19 -0.41 -12.38
N ALA A 50 6.18 -1.01 -11.73
CA ALA A 50 6.70 -2.32 -12.11
C ALA A 50 5.64 -3.43 -12.08
N ARG A 51 4.57 -3.28 -11.26
CA ARG A 51 3.45 -4.23 -11.16
C ARG A 51 2.51 -4.21 -12.36
N LEU A 52 2.67 -3.27 -13.29
CA LEU A 52 1.99 -3.27 -14.59
C LEU A 52 2.67 -4.18 -15.64
N GLY A 53 3.80 -4.80 -15.29
CA GLY A 53 4.52 -5.72 -16.15
C GLY A 53 3.74 -6.99 -16.48
N PRO A 54 4.13 -7.71 -17.55
CA PRO A 54 3.51 -8.97 -17.92
C PRO A 54 3.65 -10.00 -16.78
N SER A 55 2.58 -10.76 -16.53
CA SER A 55 2.51 -11.80 -15.50
C SER A 55 2.67 -11.31 -14.05
N GLU A 56 2.58 -9.99 -13.80
CA GLU A 56 2.51 -9.43 -12.46
C GLU A 56 1.06 -9.26 -12.01
N PHE A 57 0.82 -9.38 -10.71
CA PHE A 57 -0.47 -8.99 -10.13
C PHE A 57 -0.49 -7.48 -9.92
N LEU A 58 -1.62 -6.83 -10.18
CA LEU A 58 -1.81 -5.44 -9.73
C LEU A 58 -1.76 -5.38 -8.20
N ASN A 59 -1.34 -4.23 -7.65
CA ASN A 59 -1.40 -3.98 -6.22
C ASN A 59 -2.54 -3.01 -5.88
N ASP A 60 -2.81 -2.84 -4.60
CA ASP A 60 -3.91 -1.99 -4.11
C ASP A 60 -3.77 -0.54 -4.59
N THR A 61 -2.55 0.01 -4.64
CA THR A 61 -2.28 1.38 -5.11
C THR A 61 -2.73 1.57 -6.56
N LEU A 62 -2.38 0.65 -7.45
CA LEU A 62 -2.75 0.71 -8.86
C LEU A 62 -4.25 0.54 -9.09
N ILE A 63 -4.90 -0.36 -8.33
CA ILE A 63 -6.35 -0.54 -8.39
C ILE A 63 -7.06 0.74 -7.94
N GLU A 64 -6.64 1.34 -6.82
CA GLU A 64 -7.24 2.58 -6.32
C GLU A 64 -7.00 3.75 -7.29
N PHE A 65 -5.80 3.84 -7.88
CA PHE A 65 -5.48 4.83 -8.90
C PHE A 65 -6.39 4.72 -10.12
N GLY A 66 -6.51 3.52 -10.72
CA GLY A 66 -7.33 3.32 -11.92
C GLY A 66 -8.80 3.67 -11.69
N LEU A 67 -9.35 3.28 -10.54
CA LEU A 67 -10.73 3.60 -10.18
C LEU A 67 -10.96 5.10 -9.98
N LYS A 68 -10.01 5.81 -9.34
CA LYS A 68 -10.07 7.27 -9.20
C LYS A 68 -9.96 7.97 -10.55
N LEU A 69 -9.09 7.49 -11.43
CA LEU A 69 -8.92 8.02 -12.78
C LEU A 69 -10.21 7.93 -13.57
N TRP A 70 -10.81 6.74 -13.66
CA TRP A 70 -12.08 6.54 -14.37
C TRP A 70 -13.24 7.34 -13.77
N LEU A 71 -13.32 7.46 -12.44
CA LEU A 71 -14.35 8.28 -11.80
C LEU A 71 -14.17 9.77 -12.13
N SER A 72 -12.92 10.25 -12.23
CA SER A 72 -12.62 11.63 -12.64
C SER A 72 -13.02 11.87 -14.10
N GLU A 73 -12.61 10.99 -15.01
CA GLU A 73 -12.99 11.08 -16.44
C GLU A 73 -14.50 11.00 -16.62
N LEU A 74 -15.18 10.16 -15.84
CA LEU A 74 -16.64 10.07 -15.85
C LEU A 74 -17.27 11.36 -15.34
N ARG A 75 -16.70 11.99 -14.31
CA ARG A 75 -17.20 13.25 -13.75
C ARG A 75 -17.14 14.40 -14.74
N GLU A 76 -16.11 14.42 -15.59
CA GLU A 76 -16.00 15.40 -16.69
C GLU A 76 -17.08 15.21 -17.74
N LYS A 77 -17.45 13.96 -18.05
CA LYS A 77 -18.46 13.62 -19.07
C LYS A 77 -19.90 13.67 -18.55
N ASN A 78 -20.11 13.22 -17.32
CA ASN A 78 -21.41 13.12 -16.67
C ASN A 78 -21.26 13.20 -15.14
N LYS A 79 -21.25 14.44 -14.66
CA LYS A 79 -21.12 14.74 -13.22
C LYS A 79 -22.20 14.08 -12.37
N ALA A 80 -23.45 14.06 -12.82
CA ALA A 80 -24.57 13.48 -12.06
C ALA A 80 -24.36 11.99 -11.82
N LEU A 81 -23.98 11.25 -12.87
CA LEU A 81 -23.68 9.82 -12.73
C LEU A 81 -22.44 9.58 -11.84
N ALA A 82 -21.39 10.39 -11.97
CA ALA A 82 -20.23 10.28 -11.10
C ALA A 82 -20.53 10.59 -9.62
N ASP A 83 -21.49 11.48 -9.35
CA ASP A 83 -21.95 11.78 -7.98
C ASP A 83 -22.83 10.66 -7.40
N ASP A 84 -23.45 9.83 -8.24
CA ASP A 84 -24.24 8.66 -7.85
C ASP A 84 -23.37 7.40 -7.58
N ILE A 85 -22.05 7.47 -7.79
CA ILE A 85 -21.11 6.37 -7.56
C ILE A 85 -20.29 6.61 -6.30
N HIS A 86 -20.18 5.59 -5.45
CA HIS A 86 -19.18 5.54 -4.38
C HIS A 86 -18.20 4.41 -4.61
N ILE A 87 -16.91 4.68 -4.40
CA ILE A 87 -15.83 3.71 -4.53
C ILE A 87 -15.14 3.57 -3.18
N PHE A 88 -15.14 2.36 -2.62
CA PHE A 88 -14.34 2.05 -1.45
C PHE A 88 -12.90 1.70 -1.83
N SER A 89 -11.95 1.93 -0.93
CA SER A 89 -10.61 1.34 -1.10
C SER A 89 -10.67 -0.18 -0.94
N SER A 90 -9.72 -0.90 -1.53
CA SER A 90 -9.64 -2.37 -1.46
C SER A 90 -9.51 -2.92 -0.03
N PHE A 91 -9.12 -2.07 0.93
CA PHE A 91 -9.07 -2.42 2.35
C PHE A 91 -10.45 -2.55 3.00
N PHE A 92 -11.51 -1.96 2.43
CA PHE A 92 -12.85 -1.96 3.02
C PHE A 92 -13.37 -3.38 3.24
N TYR A 93 -13.43 -4.18 2.17
CA TYR A 93 -13.96 -5.55 2.24
C TYR A 93 -13.12 -6.41 3.18
N LYS A 94 -11.80 -6.33 3.06
CA LYS A 94 -10.87 -7.02 3.96
C LYS A 94 -11.16 -6.66 5.42
N LYS A 95 -11.36 -5.38 5.75
CA LYS A 95 -11.62 -4.95 7.13
C LYS A 95 -12.98 -5.45 7.64
N LEU A 96 -14.01 -5.38 6.78
CA LEU A 96 -15.36 -5.85 7.08
C LEU A 96 -15.41 -7.37 7.30
N HIS A 97 -14.74 -8.15 6.45
CA HIS A 97 -14.82 -9.62 6.43
C HIS A 97 -13.81 -10.31 7.36
N ASN A 98 -12.79 -9.61 7.87
CA ASN A 98 -11.77 -10.19 8.77
C ASN A 98 -12.29 -10.60 10.17
N ARG A 99 -13.60 -10.59 10.41
CA ARG A 99 -14.23 -10.87 11.70
C ARG A 99 -15.24 -12.01 11.57
N LYS A 100 -15.26 -12.90 12.55
CA LYS A 100 -16.19 -14.03 12.62
C LYS A 100 -17.62 -13.58 12.91
N ASP A 101 -17.77 -12.44 13.58
CA ASP A 101 -19.04 -11.81 13.88
C ASP A 101 -19.28 -10.63 12.92
N SER A 102 -20.43 -10.64 12.26
CA SER A 102 -20.87 -9.57 11.35
C SER A 102 -21.00 -8.22 12.06
N THR A 103 -21.37 -8.22 13.34
CA THR A 103 -21.46 -7.02 14.18
C THR A 103 -20.08 -6.40 14.36
N GLU A 104 -19.08 -7.19 14.75
CA GLU A 104 -17.70 -6.72 14.90
C GLU A 104 -17.11 -6.24 13.56
N GLY A 105 -17.42 -6.95 12.47
CA GLY A 105 -17.08 -6.55 11.12
C GLY A 105 -17.60 -5.15 10.79
N TYR A 106 -18.91 -4.92 10.97
CA TYR A 106 -19.54 -3.62 10.76
C TYR A 106 -18.93 -2.53 11.65
N GLN A 107 -18.73 -2.80 12.95
CA GLN A 107 -18.15 -1.82 13.88
C GLN A 107 -16.76 -1.33 13.43
N SER A 108 -15.99 -2.20 12.77
CA SER A 108 -14.65 -1.87 12.27
C SER A 108 -14.64 -0.91 11.08
N VAL A 109 -15.73 -0.86 10.30
CA VAL A 109 -15.89 0.01 9.12
C VAL A 109 -16.94 1.10 9.30
N ARG A 110 -17.67 1.14 10.41
CA ARG A 110 -18.77 2.09 10.67
C ARG A 110 -18.43 3.57 10.40
N LYS A 111 -17.17 3.96 10.63
CA LYS A 111 -16.71 5.35 10.45
C LYS A 111 -16.41 5.69 8.98
N TRP A 112 -16.30 4.70 8.11
CA TRP A 112 -15.93 4.88 6.70
C TRP A 112 -17.02 5.60 5.91
N THR A 113 -18.28 5.43 6.31
CA THR A 113 -19.44 6.11 5.74
C THR A 113 -19.94 7.27 6.61
N ALA A 114 -19.25 7.63 7.69
CA ALA A 114 -19.77 8.60 8.66
C ALA A 114 -19.93 10.03 8.13
N LYS A 115 -19.31 10.36 6.99
CA LYS A 115 -19.31 11.72 6.41
C LYS A 115 -20.24 11.87 5.21
N PHE A 116 -20.93 10.82 4.78
CA PHE A 116 -21.80 10.85 3.61
C PHE A 116 -22.90 9.79 3.72
N ASP A 117 -24.03 10.01 3.06
CA ASP A 117 -25.07 9.00 2.97
C ASP A 117 -24.73 8.00 1.86
N LEU A 118 -24.39 6.75 2.24
CA LEU A 118 -24.12 5.69 1.28
C LEU A 118 -25.38 5.26 0.52
N PHE A 119 -26.56 5.33 1.15
CA PHE A 119 -27.82 4.89 0.52
C PHE A 119 -28.35 5.89 -0.52
N SER A 120 -27.82 7.11 -0.52
CA SER A 120 -28.07 8.09 -1.59
C SER A 120 -27.40 7.72 -2.92
N LYS A 121 -26.47 6.75 -2.92
CA LYS A 121 -25.71 6.34 -4.12
C LYS A 121 -26.45 5.25 -4.87
N LYS A 122 -26.42 5.31 -6.20
CA LYS A 122 -26.98 4.25 -7.06
C LYS A 122 -26.03 3.08 -7.23
N TYR A 123 -24.72 3.36 -7.17
CA TYR A 123 -23.70 2.36 -7.37
C TYR A 123 -22.65 2.43 -6.26
N VAL A 124 -22.28 1.27 -5.74
CA VAL A 124 -21.22 1.11 -4.75
C VAL A 124 -20.22 0.10 -5.29
N ILE A 125 -18.99 0.56 -5.51
CA ILE A 125 -17.90 -0.27 -6.01
C ILE A 125 -17.04 -0.69 -4.82
N VAL A 126 -16.90 -2.00 -4.63
CA VAL A 126 -16.07 -2.61 -3.59
C VAL A 126 -15.05 -3.52 -4.27
N PRO A 127 -13.78 -3.10 -4.38
CA PRO A 127 -12.73 -3.98 -4.88
C PRO A 127 -12.49 -5.14 -3.91
N ILE A 128 -12.49 -6.36 -4.44
CA ILE A 128 -12.26 -7.59 -3.68
C ILE A 128 -11.07 -8.32 -4.29
N ASN A 129 -10.12 -8.70 -3.43
CA ASN A 129 -9.00 -9.57 -3.78
C ASN A 129 -9.13 -10.84 -2.94
N GLU A 130 -9.48 -11.94 -3.61
CA GLU A 130 -9.65 -13.27 -3.02
C GLU A 130 -8.61 -14.24 -3.60
N LYS A 131 -8.23 -15.23 -2.81
CA LYS A 131 -7.24 -16.26 -3.17
C LYS A 131 -7.89 -17.43 -3.88
#